data_AF-A0A2V8NFF9-F1
#
_entry.id   AF-A0A2V8NFF9-F1
#
_cell.length_a   1.000
_cell.length_b   1.000
_cell.length_c   1.000
_cell.angle_alpha   90.00
_cell.angle_beta   90.00
_cell.angle_gamma   90.00
#
_symmetry.space_group_name_H-M   'P 1'
#
loop_
_entity.id
_entity.type
_entity.pdbx_description
1 polymer ?
#
loop_
_entity_poly.entity_id
_entity_poly.type
_entity_poly.pdbx_seq_one_letter_code
_entity_poly.pdbx_strand_id
1 'polypeptide(L)'
;MRRRFFIISLFTLLAVGLLSQGAWMAPPYKLRSLINPPQKVDEVAKIKAYHDEIDAYAKAHPTAVRYFSDESTVNDAGVETSHWKEYRTRKELPELQTHASVWMKDGRVVATILSFKSDHTNSTDGYYYRADGTLAYTESHGYSVGLDPPFMQAKSYYSSNGKQLSSTMLCSLDDKKWTSCKKDSGWIQDSSEDKSKEQYMKTSDLPFFKMLAKGR
;
A
#
# COMPACT_ATOMS: atom_id res chain seq x y z
N MET A 1 24.56 -19.40 66.99
CA MET A 1 25.83 -19.05 67.68
C MET A 1 26.83 -18.58 66.64
N ARG A 2 27.59 -17.51 66.97
CA ARG A 2 28.71 -16.87 66.24
C ARG A 2 28.32 -16.07 64.97
N ARG A 3 28.26 -14.72 64.92
CA ARG A 3 29.28 -13.65 65.17
C ARG A 3 30.52 -13.85 64.27
N ARG A 4 31.07 -12.91 63.47
CA ARG A 4 31.09 -11.43 63.52
C ARG A 4 31.95 -10.85 62.35
N PHE A 5 31.70 -9.56 62.01
CA PHE A 5 32.60 -8.44 61.62
C PHE A 5 33.45 -8.48 60.32
N PHE A 6 33.26 -7.55 59.37
CA PHE A 6 33.75 -6.14 59.24
C PHE A 6 35.27 -6.02 58.99
N ILE A 7 35.69 -5.46 57.84
CA ILE A 7 36.81 -4.51 57.71
C ILE A 7 36.52 -3.52 56.55
N ILE A 8 36.78 -2.24 56.86
CA ILE A 8 36.73 -1.02 56.05
C ILE A 8 38.12 -0.72 55.48
N SER A 9 38.22 -0.15 54.27
CA SER A 9 39.25 0.85 53.87
C SER A 9 38.86 1.32 52.44
N LEU A 10 38.55 2.56 52.07
CA LEU A 10 38.93 3.94 52.42
C LEU A 10 40.36 4.36 52.05
N PHE A 11 40.42 5.40 51.20
CA PHE A 11 41.55 6.22 50.69
C PHE A 11 42.40 5.61 49.55
N THR A 12 42.77 6.30 48.46
CA THR A 12 42.79 7.74 48.12
C THR A 12 43.09 7.92 46.62
N LEU A 13 42.43 8.91 46.00
CA LEU A 13 42.96 10.00 45.14
C LEU A 13 43.78 9.77 43.84
N LEU A 14 43.47 10.69 42.89
CA LEU A 14 44.26 11.26 41.79
C LEU A 14 44.32 10.50 40.44
N ALA A 15 43.62 11.02 39.43
CA ALA A 15 44.24 12.00 38.50
C ALA A 15 43.20 12.58 37.53
N VAL A 16 43.19 13.90 37.46
CA VAL A 16 42.46 14.73 36.51
C VAL A 16 43.10 14.57 35.13
N GLY A 17 42.32 14.11 34.16
CA GLY A 17 42.68 14.09 32.74
C GLY A 17 41.69 14.93 31.94
N LEU A 18 42.02 16.21 31.76
CA LEU A 18 41.40 17.09 30.78
C LEU A 18 41.74 16.61 29.36
N LEU A 19 40.76 16.03 28.67
CA LEU A 19 40.76 15.95 27.21
C LEU A 19 39.49 16.63 26.70
N SER A 20 39.67 17.89 26.33
CA SER A 20 38.77 18.66 25.48
C SER A 20 38.63 17.94 24.12
N GLN A 21 37.60 17.11 23.98
CA GLN A 21 37.09 16.75 22.66
C GLN A 21 35.94 17.69 22.37
N GLY A 22 36.16 18.57 21.40
CA GLY A 22 35.18 19.51 20.91
C GLY A 22 33.90 18.78 20.54
N ALA A 23 32.85 19.06 21.31
CA ALA A 23 31.49 18.78 20.91
C ALA A 23 31.21 19.63 19.66
N TRP A 24 31.37 19.02 18.49
CA TRP A 24 30.74 19.52 17.28
C TRP A 24 29.24 19.50 17.55
N MET A 25 28.70 20.65 17.92
CA MET A 25 27.26 20.86 17.95
C MET A 25 26.77 20.63 16.53
N ALA A 26 26.23 19.44 16.27
CA ALA A 26 25.41 19.25 15.09
C ALA A 26 24.35 20.37 15.12
N PRO A 27 24.20 21.16 14.04
CA PRO A 27 23.18 22.19 14.01
C PRO A 27 21.84 21.54 14.33
N PRO A 28 20.96 22.20 15.10
CA PRO A 28 19.63 21.68 15.35
C PRO A 28 19.02 21.37 13.99
N TYR A 29 18.74 20.10 13.74
CA TYR A 29 18.01 19.67 12.57
C TYR A 29 16.75 20.52 12.56
N LYS A 30 16.68 21.50 11.64
CA LYS A 30 15.42 22.16 11.35
C LYS A 30 14.53 21.02 10.89
N LEU A 31 13.65 20.57 11.80
CA LEU A 31 12.41 19.91 11.43
C LEU A 31 11.76 20.88 10.45
N ARG A 32 11.99 20.65 9.15
CA ARG A 32 11.16 21.20 8.09
C ARG A 32 9.79 20.66 8.44
N SER A 33 9.00 21.45 9.15
CA SER A 33 7.56 21.25 9.12
C SER A 33 7.22 21.36 7.64
N LEU A 34 6.99 20.21 7.03
CA LEU A 34 6.36 20.12 5.73
C LEU A 34 4.94 20.64 5.97
N ILE A 35 4.80 21.97 6.01
CA ILE A 35 3.53 22.62 5.81
C ILE A 35 3.12 22.17 4.42
N ASN A 36 2.31 21.12 4.37
CA ASN A 36 1.64 20.74 3.13
C ASN A 36 0.89 22.00 2.69
N PRO A 37 1.19 22.57 1.52
CA PRO A 37 0.51 23.78 1.09
C PRO A 37 -1.00 23.53 1.12
N PRO A 38 -1.83 24.50 1.57
CA PRO A 38 -3.27 24.33 1.75
C PRO A 38 -3.96 23.63 0.58
N GLN A 39 -3.52 23.92 -0.64
CA GLN A 39 -3.98 23.31 -1.88
C GLN A 39 -3.93 21.77 -1.90
N LYS A 40 -2.91 21.14 -1.29
CA LYS A 40 -2.81 19.68 -1.22
C LYS A 40 -3.84 19.07 -0.26
N VAL A 41 -4.12 19.74 0.86
CA VAL A 41 -5.06 19.25 1.87
C VAL A 41 -6.47 19.25 1.30
N ASP A 42 -6.86 20.32 0.62
CA ASP A 42 -8.16 20.45 -0.03
C ASP A 42 -8.34 19.44 -1.17
N GLU A 43 -7.29 19.19 -1.96
CA GLU A 43 -7.34 18.19 -3.04
C GLU A 43 -7.51 16.76 -2.51
N VAL A 44 -6.78 16.39 -1.45
CA VAL A 44 -6.95 15.07 -0.80
C VAL A 44 -8.35 14.91 -0.23
N ALA A 45 -8.92 15.95 0.39
CA ALA A 45 -10.28 15.91 0.91
C ALA A 45 -11.32 15.68 -0.21
N LYS A 46 -11.16 16.34 -1.36
CA LYS A 46 -12.02 16.11 -2.54
C LYS A 46 -11.89 14.69 -3.09
N ILE A 47 -10.68 14.14 -3.14
CA ILE A 47 -10.46 12.75 -3.57
C ILE A 47 -11.11 11.76 -2.61
N LYS A 48 -11.05 12.00 -1.29
CA LYS A 48 -11.75 11.16 -0.30
C LYS A 48 -13.27 11.17 -0.49
N ALA A 49 -13.86 12.36 -0.61
CA ALA A 49 -15.30 12.47 -0.86
C ALA A 49 -15.71 11.77 -2.17
N TYR A 50 -14.87 11.85 -3.21
CA TYR A 50 -15.08 11.12 -4.45
C TYR A 50 -15.00 9.60 -4.26
N HIS A 51 -14.01 9.12 -3.51
CA HIS A 51 -13.87 7.70 -3.16
C HIS A 51 -15.12 7.18 -2.42
N ASP A 52 -15.62 7.91 -1.42
CA ASP A 52 -16.85 7.57 -0.69
C ASP A 52 -18.07 7.51 -1.62
N GLU A 53 -18.18 8.42 -2.61
CA GLU A 53 -19.24 8.38 -3.64
C GLU A 53 -19.16 7.11 -4.48
N ILE A 54 -17.96 6.70 -4.90
CA ILE A 54 -17.78 5.49 -5.71
C ILE A 54 -18.07 4.23 -4.89
N ASP A 55 -17.68 4.16 -3.62
CA ASP A 55 -18.03 3.05 -2.74
C ASP A 55 -19.55 2.96 -2.51
N ALA A 56 -20.22 4.09 -2.30
CA ALA A 56 -21.68 4.15 -2.22
C ALA A 56 -22.35 3.70 -3.52
N TYR A 57 -21.83 4.15 -4.68
CA TYR A 57 -22.29 3.73 -6.00
C TYR A 57 -22.15 2.22 -6.19
N ALA A 58 -20.98 1.66 -5.89
CA ALA A 58 -20.68 0.23 -6.02
C ALA A 58 -21.62 -0.63 -5.17
N LYS A 59 -21.94 -0.18 -3.95
CA LYS A 59 -22.89 -0.84 -3.05
C LYS A 59 -24.33 -0.78 -3.58
N ALA A 60 -24.73 0.35 -4.15
CA ALA A 60 -26.07 0.54 -4.70
C ALA A 60 -26.29 -0.18 -6.05
N HIS A 61 -25.21 -0.46 -6.79
CA HIS A 61 -25.27 -1.05 -8.13
C HIS A 61 -24.44 -2.34 -8.23
N PRO A 62 -24.83 -3.42 -7.52
CA PRO A 62 -24.09 -4.69 -7.52
C PRO A 62 -24.04 -5.39 -8.88
N THR A 63 -24.83 -4.95 -9.88
CA THR A 63 -24.82 -5.47 -11.25
C THR A 63 -23.99 -4.63 -12.22
N ALA A 64 -23.47 -3.47 -11.79
CA ALA A 64 -22.61 -2.60 -12.62
C ALA A 64 -21.13 -3.04 -12.65
N VAL A 65 -20.82 -4.13 -11.96
CA VAL A 65 -19.49 -4.72 -11.87
C VAL A 65 -19.29 -5.77 -12.95
N ARG A 66 -18.10 -5.78 -13.55
CA ARG A 66 -17.60 -6.80 -14.46
C ARG A 66 -16.48 -7.57 -13.77
N TYR A 67 -16.43 -8.88 -13.98
CA TYR A 67 -15.47 -9.76 -13.32
C TYR A 67 -14.46 -10.27 -14.33
N PHE A 68 -13.17 -10.24 -14.00
CA PHE A 68 -12.12 -10.79 -14.85
C PHE A 68 -11.21 -11.69 -14.03
N SER A 69 -10.60 -12.69 -14.67
CA SER A 69 -9.52 -13.49 -14.08
C SER A 69 -8.36 -13.54 -15.06
N ASP A 70 -7.15 -13.56 -14.51
CA ASP A 70 -5.94 -13.84 -15.28
C ASP A 70 -5.73 -15.35 -15.39
N GLU A 71 -5.90 -15.89 -16.60
CA GLU A 71 -5.68 -17.30 -16.93
C GLU A 71 -4.29 -17.53 -17.54
N SER A 72 -3.32 -16.67 -17.21
CA SER A 72 -1.92 -16.82 -17.60
C SER A 72 -1.42 -18.24 -17.32
N THR A 73 -0.78 -18.82 -18.33
CA THR A 73 -0.02 -20.07 -18.19
C THR A 73 1.43 -19.80 -18.58
N VAL A 74 2.34 -20.42 -17.84
CA VAL A 74 3.75 -20.44 -18.20
C VAL A 74 3.94 -21.61 -19.15
N ASN A 75 4.33 -21.32 -20.39
CA ASN A 75 4.62 -22.38 -21.36
C ASN A 75 5.97 -23.05 -21.05
N ASP A 76 6.28 -24.15 -21.76
CA ASP A 76 7.54 -24.90 -21.58
C ASP A 76 8.81 -24.05 -21.84
N ALA A 77 8.68 -22.90 -22.51
CA ALA A 77 9.75 -21.94 -22.75
C ALA A 77 9.87 -20.86 -21.66
N GLY A 78 9.07 -20.93 -20.59
CA GLY A 78 9.05 -19.96 -19.51
C GLY A 78 8.44 -18.61 -19.90
N VAL A 79 7.77 -18.52 -21.04
CA VAL A 79 7.12 -17.28 -21.50
C VAL A 79 5.70 -17.25 -20.95
N GLU A 80 5.43 -16.26 -20.11
CA GLU A 80 4.08 -15.98 -19.60
C GLU A 80 3.27 -15.27 -20.68
N THR A 81 2.08 -15.79 -20.95
CA THR A 81 1.12 -15.17 -21.88
C THR A 81 -0.09 -14.72 -21.08
N SER A 82 -0.22 -13.41 -20.88
CA SER A 82 -1.35 -12.87 -20.11
C SER A 82 -2.65 -13.05 -20.85
N HIS A 83 -3.55 -13.82 -20.25
CA HIS A 83 -4.84 -14.20 -20.82
C HIS A 83 -5.95 -13.84 -19.85
N TRP A 84 -6.32 -12.56 -19.85
CA TRP A 84 -7.49 -12.10 -19.11
C TRP A 84 -8.78 -12.61 -19.77
N LYS A 85 -9.69 -13.11 -18.93
CA LYS A 85 -11.01 -13.59 -19.35
C LYS A 85 -12.09 -12.93 -18.49
N GLU A 86 -13.21 -12.58 -19.14
CA GLU A 86 -14.37 -12.01 -18.47
C GLU A 86 -15.34 -13.10 -18.01
N TYR A 87 -15.88 -12.92 -16.82
CA TYR A 87 -16.83 -13.81 -16.16
C TYR A 87 -18.14 -13.08 -15.90
N ARG A 88 -19.25 -13.81 -15.96
CA ARG A 88 -20.58 -13.21 -15.81
C ARG A 88 -20.87 -12.89 -14.35
N THR A 89 -20.39 -13.74 -13.45
CA THR A 89 -20.65 -13.61 -12.01
C THR A 89 -19.40 -13.87 -11.18
N ARG A 90 -19.34 -13.27 -10.00
CA ARG A 90 -18.24 -13.50 -9.04
C ARG A 90 -18.04 -14.97 -8.69
N LYS A 91 -19.10 -15.78 -8.70
CA LYS A 91 -19.06 -17.20 -8.33
C LYS A 91 -18.33 -18.07 -9.35
N GLU A 92 -18.18 -17.59 -10.58
CA GLU A 92 -17.45 -18.29 -11.63
C GLU A 92 -15.94 -18.02 -11.58
N LEU A 93 -15.49 -17.06 -10.75
CA LEU A 93 -14.08 -16.74 -10.63
C LEU A 93 -13.31 -17.90 -9.97
N PRO A 94 -12.16 -18.29 -10.53
CA PRO A 94 -11.27 -19.27 -9.92
C PRO A 94 -10.66 -18.72 -8.61
N GLU A 95 -10.52 -19.60 -7.61
CA GLU A 95 -10.16 -19.18 -6.24
C GLU A 95 -8.69 -18.76 -6.07
N LEU A 96 -7.76 -19.45 -6.74
CA LEU A 96 -6.31 -19.27 -6.60
C LEU A 96 -5.70 -18.55 -7.80
N GLN A 97 -6.37 -17.51 -8.30
CA GLN A 97 -5.90 -16.68 -9.40
C GLN A 97 -6.08 -15.20 -9.09
N THR A 98 -5.30 -14.39 -9.79
CA THR A 98 -5.51 -12.94 -9.83
C THR A 98 -6.84 -12.66 -10.51
N HIS A 99 -7.73 -11.97 -9.81
CA HIS A 99 -9.01 -11.55 -10.37
C HIS A 99 -9.23 -10.05 -10.22
N ALA A 100 -10.06 -9.50 -11.10
CA ALA A 100 -10.44 -8.10 -11.10
C ALA A 100 -11.96 -7.97 -10.98
N SER A 101 -12.41 -7.09 -10.09
CA SER A 101 -13.77 -6.57 -10.08
C SER A 101 -13.76 -5.12 -10.55
N VAL A 102 -14.45 -4.81 -11.64
CA VAL A 102 -14.39 -3.51 -12.32
C VAL A 102 -15.76 -2.87 -12.32
N TRP A 103 -15.91 -1.75 -11.62
CA TRP A 103 -17.17 -0.99 -11.60
C TRP A 103 -17.20 0.03 -12.73
N MET A 104 -18.31 -0.01 -13.47
CA MET A 104 -18.57 0.89 -14.59
C MET A 104 -19.67 1.89 -14.22
N LYS A 105 -19.46 3.17 -14.48
CA LYS A 105 -20.49 4.23 -14.38
C LYS A 105 -20.53 5.01 -15.69
N ASP A 106 -21.69 5.12 -16.31
CA ASP A 106 -21.88 5.78 -17.62
C ASP A 106 -20.91 5.27 -18.71
N GLY A 107 -20.70 3.95 -18.71
CA GLY A 107 -19.77 3.27 -19.62
C GLY A 107 -18.29 3.45 -19.28
N ARG A 108 -17.90 4.22 -18.26
CA ARG A 108 -16.50 4.46 -17.87
C ARG A 108 -16.13 3.65 -16.63
N VAL A 109 -14.86 3.24 -16.53
CA VAL A 109 -14.34 2.61 -15.31
C VAL A 109 -14.20 3.67 -14.22
N VAL A 110 -14.78 3.42 -13.05
CA VAL A 110 -14.65 4.30 -11.87
C VAL A 110 -13.90 3.65 -10.72
N ALA A 111 -13.95 2.32 -10.62
CA ALA A 111 -13.15 1.56 -9.68
C ALA A 111 -12.73 0.21 -10.25
N THR A 112 -11.57 -0.26 -9.84
CA THR A 112 -11.07 -1.61 -10.10
C THR A 112 -10.50 -2.14 -8.80
N ILE A 113 -10.88 -3.35 -8.42
CA ILE A 113 -10.28 -4.07 -7.32
C ILE A 113 -9.60 -5.30 -7.90
N LEU A 114 -8.27 -5.34 -7.83
CA LEU A 114 -7.47 -6.52 -8.13
C LEU A 114 -7.29 -7.31 -6.85
N SER A 115 -7.49 -8.61 -6.89
CA SER A 115 -7.28 -9.49 -5.76
C SER A 115 -6.41 -10.65 -6.18
N PHE A 116 -5.42 -10.95 -5.36
CA PHE A 116 -4.53 -12.09 -5.53
C PHE A 116 -4.58 -12.93 -4.27
N LYS A 117 -4.75 -14.24 -4.43
CA LYS A 117 -4.78 -15.20 -3.33
C LYS A 117 -3.90 -16.39 -3.67
N SER A 118 -3.02 -16.73 -2.75
CA SER A 118 -2.21 -17.94 -2.73
C SER A 118 -2.33 -18.61 -1.36
N ASP A 119 -1.62 -19.72 -1.18
CA ASP A 119 -1.58 -20.44 0.11
C ASP A 119 -0.93 -19.63 1.24
N HIS A 120 -0.14 -18.61 0.90
CA HIS A 120 0.66 -17.83 1.86
C HIS A 120 0.38 -16.33 1.85
N THR A 121 -0.35 -15.85 0.85
CA THR A 121 -0.57 -14.42 0.66
C THR A 121 -2.00 -14.17 0.19
N ASN A 122 -2.60 -13.12 0.72
CA ASN A 122 -3.86 -12.59 0.21
C ASN A 122 -3.70 -11.09 0.10
N SER A 123 -3.81 -10.54 -1.11
CA SER A 123 -3.75 -9.11 -1.35
C SER A 123 -4.95 -8.64 -2.15
N THR A 124 -5.31 -7.39 -1.91
CA THR A 124 -6.35 -6.69 -2.65
C THR A 124 -5.90 -5.25 -2.89
N ASP A 125 -5.81 -4.88 -4.15
CA ASP A 125 -5.39 -3.56 -4.62
C ASP A 125 -6.55 -2.87 -5.35
N GLY A 126 -7.11 -1.87 -4.70
CA GLY A 126 -8.15 -0.98 -5.23
C GLY A 126 -7.54 0.21 -5.96
N TYR A 127 -8.09 0.51 -7.14
CA TYR A 127 -7.74 1.65 -8.00
C TYR A 127 -9.02 2.42 -8.32
N TYR A 128 -9.04 3.71 -8.02
CA TYR A 128 -10.20 4.57 -8.20
C TYR A 128 -9.88 5.69 -9.18
N TYR A 129 -10.67 5.77 -10.25
CA TYR A 129 -10.38 6.59 -11.42
C TYR A 129 -11.35 7.75 -11.51
N ARG A 130 -10.86 8.93 -11.89
CA ARG A 130 -11.69 10.07 -12.25
C ARG A 130 -12.46 9.81 -13.54
N ALA A 131 -13.41 10.70 -13.84
CA ALA A 131 -14.19 10.66 -15.07
C ALA A 131 -13.32 10.71 -16.35
N ASP A 132 -12.15 11.35 -16.32
CA ASP A 132 -11.20 11.39 -17.44
C ASP A 132 -10.34 10.12 -17.58
N GLY A 133 -10.50 9.16 -16.67
CA GLY A 133 -9.77 7.90 -16.65
C GLY A 133 -8.42 7.97 -15.93
N THR A 134 -8.05 9.09 -15.29
CA THR A 134 -6.83 9.21 -14.48
C THR A 134 -7.03 8.70 -13.06
N LEU A 135 -5.99 8.10 -12.48
CA LEU A 135 -6.01 7.56 -11.12
C LEU A 135 -6.08 8.68 -10.08
N ALA A 136 -7.04 8.58 -9.15
CA ALA A 136 -7.20 9.52 -8.03
C ALA A 136 -6.70 8.93 -6.72
N TYR A 137 -6.98 7.65 -6.49
CA TYR A 137 -6.76 7.00 -5.21
C TYR A 137 -6.45 5.52 -5.40
N THR A 138 -5.54 5.00 -4.57
CA THR A 138 -5.32 3.57 -4.42
C THR A 138 -5.45 3.14 -2.97
N GLU A 139 -5.93 1.92 -2.79
CA GLU A 139 -6.00 1.27 -1.49
C GLU A 139 -5.56 -0.18 -1.61
N SER A 140 -4.49 -0.53 -0.92
CA SER A 140 -3.98 -1.89 -0.85
C SER A 140 -4.25 -2.47 0.52
N HIS A 141 -4.71 -3.70 0.57
CA HIS A 141 -4.74 -4.53 1.77
C HIS A 141 -3.95 -5.79 1.48
N GLY A 142 -3.06 -6.18 2.39
CA GLY A 142 -2.21 -7.35 2.25
C GLY A 142 -2.18 -8.15 3.54
N TYR A 143 -2.18 -9.45 3.38
CA TYR A 143 -1.79 -10.43 4.38
C TYR A 143 -0.71 -11.33 3.79
N SER A 144 0.37 -11.55 4.53
CA SER A 144 1.39 -12.52 4.14
C SER A 144 1.89 -13.29 5.35
N VAL A 145 1.89 -14.61 5.23
CA VAL A 145 2.54 -15.50 6.19
C VAL A 145 4.05 -15.22 6.15
N GLY A 146 4.69 -15.20 7.33
CA GLY A 146 6.13 -15.02 7.46
C GLY A 146 6.62 -13.56 7.50
N LEU A 147 5.74 -12.58 7.30
CA LEU A 147 6.06 -11.18 7.56
C LEU A 147 5.72 -10.79 9.01
N ASP A 148 6.52 -9.89 9.57
CA ASP A 148 6.28 -9.27 10.88
C ASP A 148 6.32 -7.75 10.73
N PRO A 149 5.19 -7.06 10.85
CA PRO A 149 3.81 -7.57 10.97
C PRO A 149 3.25 -8.28 9.71
N PRO A 150 2.33 -9.26 9.82
CA PRO A 150 1.76 -10.02 8.71
C PRO A 150 0.63 -9.31 7.95
N PHE A 151 0.10 -8.19 8.46
CA PHE A 151 -0.94 -7.40 7.80
C PHE A 151 -0.42 -6.02 7.39
N MET A 152 -0.84 -5.55 6.22
CA MET A 152 -0.52 -4.24 5.66
C MET A 152 -1.74 -3.59 5.03
N GLN A 153 -1.87 -2.27 5.21
CA GLN A 153 -2.82 -1.41 4.52
C GLN A 153 -2.06 -0.20 3.98
N ALA A 154 -2.18 0.07 2.68
CA ALA A 154 -1.60 1.26 2.06
C ALA A 154 -2.68 2.09 1.37
N LYS A 155 -2.58 3.41 1.48
CA LYS A 155 -3.46 4.36 0.79
C LYS A 155 -2.62 5.42 0.11
N SER A 156 -2.83 5.65 -1.19
CA SER A 156 -2.17 6.74 -1.91
C SER A 156 -3.17 7.62 -2.64
N TYR A 157 -2.87 8.91 -2.68
CA TYR A 157 -3.68 9.93 -3.33
C TYR A 157 -2.84 10.60 -4.41
N TYR A 158 -3.43 10.82 -5.58
CA TYR A 158 -2.73 11.32 -6.76
C TYR A 158 -3.47 12.54 -7.31
N SER A 159 -2.76 13.53 -7.83
CA SER A 159 -3.36 14.62 -8.61
C SER A 159 -3.71 14.17 -10.03
N SER A 160 -4.45 15.00 -10.77
CA SER A 160 -4.88 14.71 -12.15
C SER A 160 -3.74 14.47 -13.14
N ASN A 161 -2.55 15.04 -12.89
CA ASN A 161 -1.35 14.81 -13.69
C ASN A 161 -0.55 13.55 -13.25
N GLY A 162 -1.08 12.74 -12.33
CA GLY A 162 -0.47 11.51 -11.85
C GLY A 162 0.58 11.68 -10.75
N LYS A 163 0.80 12.90 -10.22
CA LYS A 163 1.73 13.12 -9.10
C LYS A 163 1.11 12.65 -7.79
N GLN A 164 1.86 11.89 -6.99
CA GLN A 164 1.43 11.49 -5.65
C GLN A 164 1.38 12.69 -4.71
N LEU A 165 0.22 12.92 -4.08
CA LEU A 165 -0.04 14.00 -3.14
C LEU A 165 0.22 13.58 -1.70
N SER A 166 -0.16 12.34 -1.36
CA SER A 166 -0.05 11.74 -0.03
C SER A 166 0.00 10.23 -0.13
N SER A 167 0.68 9.60 0.82
CA SER A 167 0.75 8.15 0.97
C SER A 167 0.79 7.80 2.45
N THR A 168 0.04 6.79 2.84
CA THR A 168 0.07 6.23 4.19
C THR A 168 0.22 4.72 4.08
N MET A 169 1.07 4.14 4.92
CA MET A 169 1.20 2.69 5.05
C MET A 169 1.12 2.32 6.53
N LEU A 170 0.16 1.45 6.85
CA LEU A 170 -0.11 0.94 8.17
C LEU A 170 0.08 -0.57 8.17
N CYS A 171 0.53 -1.10 9.30
CA CYS A 171 0.71 -2.52 9.48
C CYS A 171 0.16 -2.98 10.84
N SER A 172 -0.15 -4.26 10.96
CA SER A 172 -0.74 -4.86 12.17
C SER A 172 -0.36 -6.32 12.36
N LEU A 173 -0.35 -6.77 13.62
CA LEU A 173 -0.16 -8.18 13.98
C LEU A 173 -1.45 -9.01 13.88
N ASP A 174 -2.60 -8.38 14.13
CA ASP A 174 -3.85 -9.10 14.41
C ASP A 174 -5.09 -8.41 13.81
N ASP A 175 -4.92 -7.62 12.75
CA ASP A 175 -5.93 -6.83 12.02
C ASP A 175 -6.72 -5.76 12.82
N LYS A 176 -6.56 -5.73 14.15
CA LYS A 176 -7.33 -4.85 15.05
C LYS A 176 -6.60 -3.56 15.38
N LYS A 177 -5.26 -3.61 15.47
CA LYS A 177 -4.44 -2.47 15.87
C LYS A 177 -3.44 -2.09 14.79
N TRP A 178 -3.74 -1.02 14.08
CA TRP A 178 -2.93 -0.50 12.98
C TRP A 178 -1.95 0.56 13.48
N THR A 179 -0.66 0.41 13.14
CA THR A 179 0.36 1.43 13.37
C THR A 179 1.13 1.67 12.09
N SER A 180 1.81 2.81 11.97
CA SER A 180 2.72 3.03 10.83
C SER A 180 3.72 1.88 10.71
N CYS A 181 3.89 1.36 9.50
CA CYS A 181 4.83 0.26 9.25
C CYS A 181 6.26 0.70 9.60
N LYS A 182 7.03 -0.21 10.20
CA LYS A 182 8.47 -0.01 10.37
C LYS A 182 9.18 -0.17 9.03
N LYS A 183 10.31 0.51 8.83
CA LYS A 183 11.09 0.42 7.58
C LYS A 183 11.56 -1.00 7.26
N ASP A 184 11.77 -1.82 8.28
CA ASP A 184 12.24 -3.21 8.21
C ASP A 184 11.10 -4.24 8.18
N SER A 185 9.84 -3.82 8.04
CA SER A 185 8.64 -4.70 8.13
C SER A 185 8.46 -5.70 6.99
N GLY A 186 9.44 -5.86 6.09
CA GLY A 186 9.37 -6.72 4.90
C GLY A 186 8.37 -6.26 3.83
N TRP A 187 7.38 -5.45 4.19
CA TRP A 187 6.43 -4.79 3.28
C TRP A 187 7.02 -3.60 2.55
N ILE A 188 8.00 -2.95 3.17
CA ILE A 188 8.76 -1.83 2.59
C ILE A 188 10.04 -2.43 2.03
N GLN A 189 10.00 -2.90 0.79
CA GLN A 189 11.22 -3.16 0.03
C GLN A 189 11.78 -1.81 -0.46
N ASP A 190 13.11 -1.64 -0.44
CA ASP A 190 13.76 -0.38 -0.83
C ASP A 190 13.29 0.02 -2.23
N SER A 191 12.45 1.05 -2.30
CA SER A 191 11.70 1.47 -3.49
C SER A 191 12.57 2.04 -4.61
N SER A 192 13.90 2.02 -4.44
CA SER A 192 14.86 2.46 -5.45
C SER A 192 15.18 1.38 -6.48
N GLU A 193 15.00 0.09 -6.16
CA GLU A 193 15.34 -1.01 -7.08
C GLU A 193 14.12 -1.79 -7.58
N ASP A 194 12.98 -1.71 -6.90
CA ASP A 194 11.82 -2.52 -7.25
C ASP A 194 10.85 -1.78 -8.20
N LYS A 195 11.02 -2.04 -9.50
CA LYS A 195 10.16 -1.55 -10.59
C LYS A 195 8.76 -2.21 -10.63
N SER A 196 8.36 -3.05 -9.67
CA SER A 196 7.40 -4.11 -9.97
C SER A 196 5.97 -3.99 -9.40
N LYS A 197 5.64 -3.02 -8.54
CA LYS A 197 4.20 -2.75 -8.28
C LYS A 197 3.62 -1.92 -9.40
N GLU A 198 3.06 -2.60 -10.41
CA GLU A 198 2.34 -1.97 -11.50
C GLU A 198 1.25 -1.04 -10.94
N GLN A 199 1.47 0.27 -11.10
CA GLN A 199 0.47 1.29 -10.79
C GLN A 199 -0.25 1.64 -12.10
N TYR A 200 -1.52 1.27 -12.18
CA TYR A 200 -2.38 1.60 -13.32
C TYR A 200 -2.85 3.06 -13.21
N MET A 201 -1.99 3.99 -13.62
CA MET A 201 -2.22 5.44 -13.53
C MET A 201 -3.37 5.93 -14.41
N LYS A 202 -3.70 5.17 -15.45
CA LYS A 202 -4.86 5.39 -16.31
C LYS A 202 -5.66 4.09 -16.46
N THR A 203 -6.95 4.23 -16.73
CA THR A 203 -7.81 3.08 -17.08
C THR A 203 -7.31 2.32 -18.31
N SER A 204 -6.63 2.99 -19.24
CA SER A 204 -5.99 2.38 -20.41
C SER A 204 -4.83 1.44 -20.07
N ASP A 205 -4.26 1.59 -18.87
CA ASP A 205 -3.11 0.82 -18.43
C ASP A 205 -3.53 -0.53 -17.83
N LEU A 206 -4.84 -0.70 -17.55
CA LEU A 206 -5.38 -1.96 -17.03
C LEU A 206 -5.14 -3.11 -18.02
N PRO A 207 -4.73 -4.30 -17.56
CA PRO A 207 -4.33 -5.38 -18.46
C PRO A 207 -5.50 -5.93 -19.30
N PHE A 208 -6.74 -5.79 -18.81
CA PHE A 208 -7.97 -6.18 -19.51
C PHE A 208 -8.66 -4.99 -20.24
N PHE A 209 -8.03 -3.82 -20.36
CA PHE A 209 -8.66 -2.62 -20.92
C PHE A 209 -9.27 -2.84 -22.32
N LYS A 210 -8.60 -3.60 -23.19
CA LYS A 210 -9.11 -3.92 -24.53
C LYS A 210 -10.43 -4.69 -24.50
N MET A 211 -10.68 -5.47 -23.46
CA MET A 211 -11.93 -6.22 -23.28
C MET A 211 -13.06 -5.31 -22.80
N LEU A 212 -12.72 -4.23 -22.09
CA LEU A 212 -13.71 -3.26 -21.63
C LEU A 212 -14.40 -2.55 -22.80
N ALA A 213 -13.66 -2.32 -23.90
CA ALA A 213 -14.17 -1.67 -25.10
C ALA A 213 -15.10 -2.54 -25.97
N LYS A 214 -14.99 -3.89 -25.90
CA LYS A 214 -15.75 -4.82 -26.75
C LYS A 214 -17.20 -5.04 -26.33
N GLY A 215 -17.57 -4.65 -25.11
CA GLY A 215 -18.90 -4.88 -24.53
C GLY A 215 -19.85 -3.67 -24.64
N ARG A 216 -19.50 -2.66 -25.44
CA ARG A 216 -20.39 -1.54 -25.80
C ARG A 216 -20.88 -1.73 -27.22
#